data_AF-A0A497PPG1-F1
#
_entry.id   AF-A0A497PPG1-F1
#
_cell.length_a   1.000
_cell.length_b   1.000
_cell.length_c   1.000
_cell.angle_alpha   90.00
_cell.angle_beta   90.00
_cell.angle_gamma   90.00
#
_symmetry.space_group_name_H-M   'P 1'
#
loop_
_entity.id
_entity.type
_entity.pdbx_description
1 polymer ?
#
loop_
_entity_poly.entity_id
_entity_poly.type
_entity_poly.pdbx_seq_one_letter_code
_entity_poly.pdbx_strand_id
1 'polypeptide(L)'
;MGVKEFQIIVPWSVKKLEDGKYTDLGQAYNASMEYVADWVCFLDHDVMHLNPAWYYMCLYAINKLGHKAGWITGVTNAIACTSQHCPDAPANNAGLDKHLIYAKERFQKFGNRIDRMDPKTMGLQFSGFMILTHKKAWQDSGGFDSGFFGVDNYYFDKLTRSGYNHYVLPGMYLYHLYALKKLWFS
;
A
#
# COMPACT_ATOMS: atom_id res chain seq x y z
N MET A 1 -13.35 20.45 -7.72
CA MET A 1 -11.96 20.54 -8.21
C MET A 1 -11.27 19.24 -7.83
N GLY A 2 -10.54 18.60 -8.75
CA GLY A 2 -9.86 17.34 -8.45
C GLY A 2 -8.67 17.52 -7.49
N VAL A 3 -8.30 16.45 -6.78
CA VAL A 3 -7.08 16.37 -5.97
C VAL A 3 -5.89 16.51 -6.91
N LYS A 4 -4.97 17.44 -6.60
CA LYS A 4 -3.79 17.75 -7.41
C LYS A 4 -2.50 17.16 -6.86
N GLU A 5 -2.50 16.86 -5.56
CA GLU A 5 -1.36 16.31 -4.84
C GLU A 5 -1.84 15.49 -3.64
N PHE A 6 -0.99 14.58 -3.18
CA PHE A 6 -1.13 13.84 -1.94
C PHE A 6 0.26 13.68 -1.29
N GLN A 7 0.27 13.53 0.04
CA GLN A 7 1.50 13.35 0.80
C GLN A 7 2.01 11.91 0.66
N ILE A 8 3.33 11.73 0.62
CA ILE A 8 3.97 10.41 0.65
C ILE A 8 4.71 10.32 1.97
N ILE A 9 4.46 9.26 2.74
CA ILE A 9 5.04 9.09 4.07
C ILE A 9 5.58 7.68 4.21
N VAL A 10 6.82 7.55 4.67
CA VAL A 10 7.36 6.29 5.19
C VAL A 10 7.13 6.34 6.71
N PRO A 11 6.16 5.58 7.25
CA PRO A 11 5.80 5.66 8.65
C PRO A 11 6.92 5.08 9.52
N TRP A 12 7.29 5.80 10.56
CA TRP A 12 8.27 5.33 11.55
C TRP A 12 7.89 5.80 12.95
N SER A 13 8.08 4.94 13.94
CA SER A 13 7.89 5.28 15.36
C SER A 13 9.17 5.02 16.13
N VAL A 14 9.54 5.93 17.02
CA VAL A 14 10.62 5.69 18.00
C VAL A 14 10.12 4.95 19.24
N LYS A 15 8.79 4.89 19.43
CA LYS A 15 8.18 4.19 20.56
C LYS A 15 8.19 2.69 20.27
N LYS A 16 8.80 1.94 21.18
CA LYS A 16 8.80 0.48 21.15
C LYS A 16 7.49 -0.08 21.73
N LEU A 17 7.08 -1.26 21.26
CA LEU A 17 6.09 -2.09 21.92
C LEU A 17 6.63 -2.57 23.28
N GLU A 18 5.75 -3.10 24.13
CA GLU A 18 6.09 -3.53 25.50
C GLU A 18 7.23 -4.57 25.54
N ASP A 19 7.34 -5.41 24.51
CA ASP A 19 8.41 -6.42 24.39
C ASP A 19 9.77 -5.85 23.95
N GLY A 20 9.82 -4.57 23.59
CA GLY A 20 11.02 -3.85 23.15
C GLY A 20 11.58 -4.27 21.78
N LYS A 21 10.93 -5.21 21.08
CA LYS A 21 11.46 -5.81 19.83
C LYS A 21 11.11 -4.98 18.61
N TYR A 22 9.88 -4.48 18.55
CA TYR A 22 9.37 -3.71 17.42
C TYR A 22 8.94 -2.32 17.86
N THR A 23 8.92 -1.39 16.91
CA THR A 23 8.31 -0.08 17.08
C THR A 23 6.81 -0.18 16.87
N ASP A 24 6.03 0.73 17.47
CA ASP A 24 4.59 0.78 17.26
C ASP A 24 4.26 1.46 15.92
N LEU A 25 4.13 0.63 14.87
CA LEU A 25 3.82 1.05 13.51
C LEU A 25 2.40 1.64 13.41
N GLY A 26 1.44 1.08 14.13
CA GLY A 26 0.08 1.62 14.21
C GLY A 26 0.05 3.06 14.72
N GLN A 27 0.81 3.35 15.78
CA GLN A 27 0.98 4.72 16.26
C GLN A 27 1.71 5.62 15.25
N ALA A 28 2.69 5.10 14.50
CA ALA A 28 3.36 5.87 13.44
C ALA A 28 2.38 6.32 12.35
N TYR A 29 1.49 5.42 11.91
CA TYR A 29 0.42 5.75 10.96
C TYR A 29 -0.51 6.83 11.51
N ASN A 30 -1.03 6.63 12.72
CA ASN A 30 -1.96 7.58 13.34
C ASN A 30 -1.31 8.96 13.54
N ALA A 31 -0.08 9.01 14.06
CA ALA A 31 0.64 10.27 14.25
C ALA A 31 0.85 11.01 12.91
N SER A 32 1.08 10.28 11.82
CA SER A 32 1.20 10.87 10.48
C SER A 32 -0.12 11.46 10.00
N MET A 33 -1.23 10.76 10.22
CA MET A 33 -2.57 11.18 9.80
C MET A 33 -3.04 12.49 10.43
N GLU A 34 -2.54 12.86 11.61
CA GLU A 34 -2.83 14.14 12.25
C GLU A 34 -2.43 15.33 11.35
N TYR A 35 -1.29 15.21 10.65
CA TYR A 35 -0.73 16.25 9.78
C TYR A 35 -1.10 16.10 8.31
N VAL A 36 -1.78 15.02 7.94
CA VAL A 36 -2.24 14.82 6.56
C VAL A 36 -3.36 15.82 6.25
N ALA A 37 -3.30 16.47 5.10
CA ALA A 37 -4.34 17.41 4.66
C ALA A 37 -5.62 16.68 4.24
N ASP A 38 -5.51 15.72 3.32
CA ASP A 38 -6.61 14.84 2.90
C ASP A 38 -6.10 13.45 2.52
N TRP A 39 -5.43 13.30 1.37
CA TRP A 39 -4.90 12.02 0.90
C TRP A 39 -3.44 11.81 1.28
N VAL A 40 -3.09 10.57 1.60
CA VAL A 40 -1.72 10.13 1.89
C VAL A 40 -1.44 8.76 1.28
N CYS A 41 -0.23 8.59 0.78
CA CYS A 41 0.34 7.30 0.41
C CYS A 41 1.38 6.90 1.44
N PHE A 42 1.07 5.93 2.29
CA PHE A 42 2.08 5.28 3.10
C PHE A 42 2.83 4.22 2.31
N LEU A 43 4.14 4.14 2.54
CA LEU A 43 5.02 3.20 1.86
C LEU A 43 5.95 2.52 2.86
N ASP A 44 6.14 1.23 2.69
CA ASP A 44 7.27 0.55 3.31
C ASP A 44 8.59 1.10 2.73
N HIS A 45 9.60 1.23 3.59
CA HIS A 45 10.92 1.77 3.19
C HIS A 45 11.66 0.86 2.19
N ASP A 46 11.27 -0.42 2.11
CA ASP A 46 11.88 -1.43 1.26
C ASP A 46 11.04 -1.74 0.01
N VAL A 47 10.21 -0.79 -0.41
CA VAL A 47 9.41 -0.84 -1.64
C VAL A 47 9.87 0.21 -2.64
N MET A 48 10.00 -0.19 -3.91
CA MET A 48 10.41 0.68 -5.00
C MET A 48 9.30 0.81 -6.06
N HIS A 49 8.94 2.06 -6.38
CA HIS A 49 8.11 2.37 -7.55
C HIS A 49 8.97 2.33 -8.81
N LEU A 50 8.60 1.48 -9.76
CA LEU A 50 9.36 1.28 -10.98
C LEU A 50 8.77 1.99 -12.21
N ASN A 51 7.49 2.37 -12.14
CA ASN A 51 6.84 3.13 -13.20
C ASN A 51 7.00 4.64 -12.92
N PRO A 52 7.62 5.44 -13.81
CA PRO A 52 7.82 6.88 -13.58
C PRO A 52 6.51 7.67 -13.46
N ALA A 53 5.39 7.14 -13.97
CA ALA A 53 4.08 7.77 -13.88
C ALA A 53 3.28 7.39 -12.62
N TRP A 54 3.85 6.62 -11.70
CA TRP A 54 3.12 6.06 -10.54
C TRP A 54 2.32 7.11 -9.76
N TYR A 55 2.89 8.29 -9.53
CA TYR A 55 2.22 9.36 -8.79
C TYR A 55 0.95 9.84 -9.51
N TYR A 56 1.02 9.97 -10.83
CA TYR A 56 -0.13 10.31 -11.66
C TYR A 56 -1.17 9.19 -11.72
N MET A 57 -0.75 7.93 -11.66
CA MET A 57 -1.68 6.80 -11.55
C MET A 57 -2.46 6.86 -10.24
N CYS A 58 -1.80 7.19 -9.12
CA CYS A 58 -2.45 7.44 -7.84
C CYS A 58 -3.43 8.62 -7.92
N LEU A 59 -3.01 9.77 -8.45
CA LEU A 59 -3.89 10.93 -8.62
C LEU A 59 -5.10 10.60 -9.51
N TYR A 60 -4.90 9.84 -10.59
CA TYR A 60 -5.99 9.38 -11.43
C TYR A 60 -6.98 8.54 -10.63
N ALA A 61 -6.51 7.58 -9.83
CA ALA A 61 -7.36 6.74 -9.00
C ALA A 61 -8.12 7.54 -7.94
N ILE A 62 -7.45 8.46 -7.24
CA ILE A 62 -8.06 9.37 -6.26
C ILE A 62 -9.18 10.17 -6.91
N ASN A 63 -8.92 10.81 -8.05
CA ASN A 63 -9.90 11.65 -8.73
C ASN A 63 -11.06 10.85 -9.33
N LYS A 64 -10.81 9.59 -9.71
CA LYS A 64 -11.82 8.69 -10.26
C LYS A 64 -12.77 8.14 -9.18
N LEU A 65 -12.22 7.77 -8.03
CA LEU A 65 -12.93 7.06 -6.96
C LEU A 65 -13.48 7.99 -5.88
N GLY A 66 -12.76 9.09 -5.61
CA GLY A 66 -13.04 10.01 -4.51
C GLY A 66 -13.05 9.31 -3.15
N HIS A 67 -13.70 9.94 -2.17
CA HIS A 67 -13.80 9.45 -0.79
C HIS A 67 -14.76 8.25 -0.60
N LYS A 68 -15.05 7.50 -1.67
CA LYS A 68 -15.67 6.15 -1.56
C LYS A 68 -14.62 5.05 -1.43
N ALA A 69 -13.35 5.38 -1.68
CA ALA A 69 -12.22 4.47 -1.53
C ALA A 69 -11.59 4.62 -0.16
N GLY A 70 -11.52 3.53 0.59
CA GLY A 70 -10.80 3.48 1.87
C GLY A 70 -9.32 3.16 1.67
N TRP A 71 -8.99 2.27 0.74
CA TRP A 71 -7.60 1.88 0.46
C TRP A 71 -7.42 1.60 -1.03
N ILE A 72 -6.48 2.29 -1.65
CA ILE A 72 -5.97 2.01 -2.99
C ILE A 72 -4.52 1.49 -2.88
N THR A 73 -4.17 0.43 -3.60
CA THR A 73 -2.83 -0.18 -3.57
C THR A 73 -2.41 -0.64 -4.96
N GLY A 74 -1.14 -1.04 -5.11
CA GLY A 74 -0.61 -1.66 -6.31
C GLY A 74 -0.46 -3.18 -6.16
N VAL A 75 0.37 -3.75 -7.04
CA VAL A 75 0.74 -5.17 -7.02
C VAL A 75 2.25 -5.34 -6.87
N THR A 76 2.72 -6.46 -6.34
CA THR A 76 4.13 -6.71 -6.04
C THR A 76 4.57 -8.17 -6.24
N ASN A 77 5.88 -8.40 -6.31
CA ASN A 77 6.53 -9.71 -6.46
C ASN A 77 6.50 -10.57 -5.19
N ALA A 78 6.43 -9.97 -4.01
CA ALA A 78 6.68 -10.69 -2.76
C ALA A 78 5.66 -10.30 -1.71
N ILE A 79 4.51 -10.98 -1.74
CA ILE A 79 3.48 -10.83 -0.70
C ILE A 79 2.56 -12.06 -0.65
N ALA A 80 1.98 -12.33 0.52
CA ALA A 80 1.05 -13.45 0.70
C ALA A 80 -0.35 -13.17 0.12
N CYS A 81 -0.78 -11.91 0.11
CA CYS A 81 -2.10 -11.53 -0.43
C CYS A 81 -2.16 -11.75 -1.95
N THR A 82 -2.94 -12.73 -2.39
CA THR A 82 -3.02 -13.15 -3.81
C THR A 82 -3.51 -12.04 -4.73
N SER A 83 -4.35 -11.12 -4.24
CA SER A 83 -4.83 -9.99 -5.02
C SER A 83 -3.77 -8.92 -5.31
N GLN A 84 -2.74 -8.84 -4.46
CA GLN A 84 -1.59 -7.95 -4.63
C GLN A 84 -0.38 -8.70 -5.18
N HIS A 85 -0.40 -10.03 -5.18
CA HIS A 85 0.73 -10.85 -5.60
C HIS A 85 0.77 -11.07 -7.11
N CYS A 86 1.99 -11.05 -7.64
CA CYS A 86 2.30 -11.20 -9.05
C CYS A 86 3.01 -12.55 -9.26
N PRO A 87 2.27 -13.65 -9.48
CA PRO A 87 2.89 -14.97 -9.56
C PRO A 87 3.84 -15.12 -10.75
N ASP A 88 3.66 -14.28 -11.77
CA ASP A 88 4.46 -14.20 -12.99
C ASP A 88 5.57 -13.13 -12.92
N ALA A 89 5.78 -12.47 -11.77
CA ALA A 89 6.86 -11.51 -11.60
C ALA A 89 8.23 -12.19 -11.66
N PRO A 90 9.30 -11.47 -12.05
CA PRO A 90 10.67 -11.96 -11.90
C PRO A 90 10.93 -12.39 -10.45
N ALA A 91 11.75 -13.43 -10.29
CA ALA A 91 12.16 -13.92 -8.98
C ALA A 91 12.75 -12.78 -8.14
N ASN A 92 12.58 -12.81 -6.82
CA ASN A 92 12.96 -11.68 -5.95
C ASN A 92 14.47 -11.34 -5.98
N ASN A 93 15.33 -12.27 -6.40
CA ASN A 93 16.77 -12.09 -6.58
C ASN A 93 17.18 -11.79 -8.03
N ALA A 94 16.21 -11.59 -8.92
CA ALA A 94 16.46 -11.12 -10.27
C ALA A 94 17.00 -9.68 -10.24
N GLY A 95 17.74 -9.30 -11.28
CA GLY A 95 18.21 -7.93 -11.44
C GLY A 95 17.05 -6.92 -11.55
N LEU A 96 17.29 -5.71 -11.08
CA LEU A 96 16.32 -4.60 -11.13
C LEU A 96 15.85 -4.30 -12.56
N ASP A 97 16.70 -4.52 -13.55
CA ASP A 97 16.37 -4.39 -14.98
C ASP A 97 15.18 -5.27 -15.39
N LYS A 98 15.12 -6.51 -14.90
CA LYS A 98 14.01 -7.43 -15.16
C LYS A 98 12.71 -6.94 -14.53
N HIS A 99 12.79 -6.42 -13.31
CA HIS A 99 11.63 -5.83 -12.63
C HIS A 99 11.15 -4.53 -13.31
N LEU A 100 12.06 -3.72 -13.87
CA LEU A 100 11.73 -2.52 -14.65
C LEU A 100 11.01 -2.87 -15.97
N ILE A 101 11.52 -3.87 -16.70
CA ILE A 101 10.87 -4.39 -17.91
C ILE A 101 9.46 -4.88 -17.57
N TYR A 102 9.34 -5.68 -16.51
CA TYR A 102 8.07 -6.22 -16.07
C TYR A 102 7.07 -5.13 -15.63
N ALA A 103 7.54 -4.09 -14.92
CA ALA A 103 6.71 -2.93 -14.57
C ALA A 103 6.15 -2.22 -15.80
N LYS A 104 6.98 -2.08 -16.84
CA LYS A 104 6.59 -1.48 -18.12
C LYS A 104 5.53 -2.34 -18.83
N GLU A 105 5.75 -3.65 -18.92
CA GLU A 105 4.80 -4.59 -19.55
C GLU A 105 3.45 -4.60 -18.81
N ARG A 106 3.47 -4.60 -17.48
CA ARG A 106 2.29 -4.46 -16.63
C ARG A 106 1.50 -3.21 -16.93
N PHE A 107 2.17 -2.06 -16.99
CA PHE A 107 1.53 -0.80 -17.32
C PHE A 107 0.99 -0.79 -18.75
N GLN A 108 1.70 -1.36 -19.72
CA GLN A 108 1.19 -1.50 -21.10
C GLN A 108 -0.08 -2.37 -21.17
N LYS A 109 -0.14 -3.43 -20.35
CA LYS A 109 -1.27 -4.37 -20.32
C LYS A 109 -2.50 -3.80 -19.60
N PHE A 110 -2.31 -3.13 -18.48
CA PHE A 110 -3.40 -2.73 -17.59
C PHE A 110 -3.62 -1.21 -17.51
N GLY A 111 -2.64 -0.41 -17.87
CA GLY A 111 -2.69 1.06 -17.80
C GLY A 111 -3.14 1.56 -16.43
N ASN A 112 -4.11 2.47 -16.44
CA ASN A 112 -4.75 3.03 -15.24
C ASN A 112 -6.01 2.27 -14.83
N ARG A 113 -6.12 0.97 -15.15
CA ARG A 113 -7.21 0.13 -14.67
C ARG A 113 -7.25 0.14 -13.14
N ILE A 114 -8.46 0.13 -12.60
CA ILE A 114 -8.73 0.09 -11.17
C ILE A 114 -9.68 -1.06 -10.91
N ASP A 115 -9.24 -2.05 -10.15
CA ASP A 115 -10.06 -3.20 -9.78
C ASP A 115 -10.57 -3.01 -8.37
N ARG A 116 -11.90 -2.99 -8.20
CA ARG A 116 -12.54 -3.03 -6.89
C ARG A 116 -12.38 -4.43 -6.33
N MET A 117 -11.97 -4.51 -5.09
CA MET A 117 -11.85 -5.76 -4.38
C MET A 117 -13.11 -6.05 -3.56
N ASP A 118 -13.54 -7.31 -3.57
CA ASP A 118 -14.59 -7.80 -2.67
C ASP A 118 -13.92 -8.55 -1.49
N PRO A 119 -13.99 -8.00 -0.26
CA PRO A 119 -13.44 -8.65 0.93
C PRO A 119 -13.90 -10.10 1.13
N LYS A 120 -15.09 -10.46 0.61
CA LYS A 120 -15.63 -11.82 0.72
C LYS A 120 -14.91 -12.83 -0.18
N THR A 121 -14.24 -12.38 -1.24
CA THR A 121 -13.64 -13.26 -2.27
C THR A 121 -12.11 -13.19 -2.31
N MET A 122 -11.49 -12.29 -1.54
CA MET A 122 -10.05 -12.05 -1.60
C MET A 122 -9.19 -13.14 -0.94
N GLY A 123 -9.77 -13.98 -0.07
CA GLY A 123 -9.05 -14.99 0.71
C GLY A 123 -8.19 -14.41 1.84
N LEU A 124 -7.30 -13.46 1.51
CA LEU A 124 -6.48 -12.70 2.46
C LEU A 124 -6.67 -11.20 2.27
N GLN A 125 -6.61 -10.45 3.37
CA GLN A 125 -6.68 -8.99 3.38
C GLN A 125 -5.44 -8.37 2.73
N PHE A 126 -5.51 -7.08 2.40
CA PHE A 126 -4.36 -6.36 1.89
C PHE A 126 -3.21 -6.34 2.88
N SER A 127 -2.00 -6.40 2.33
CA SER A 127 -0.76 -6.11 3.03
C SER A 127 -0.34 -4.65 2.83
N GLY A 128 0.24 -4.08 3.88
CA GLY A 128 0.51 -2.64 4.06
C GLY A 128 1.68 -2.03 3.28
N PHE A 129 2.28 -2.73 2.31
CA PHE A 129 3.47 -2.23 1.59
C PHE A 129 3.23 -0.90 0.84
N MET A 130 1.98 -0.65 0.45
CA MET A 130 1.49 0.61 -0.09
C MET A 130 0.04 0.83 0.34
N ILE A 131 -0.19 1.90 1.09
CA ILE A 131 -1.51 2.31 1.59
C ILE A 131 -1.83 3.72 1.09
N LEU A 132 -2.61 3.83 0.01
CA LEU A 132 -3.18 5.10 -0.42
C LEU A 132 -4.59 5.27 0.17
N THR A 133 -4.70 6.12 1.18
CA THR A 133 -5.93 6.37 1.95
C THR A 133 -6.16 7.87 2.14
N HIS A 134 -7.25 8.25 2.81
CA HIS A 134 -7.59 9.63 3.10
C HIS A 134 -8.04 9.85 4.54
N LYS A 135 -7.92 11.09 5.00
CA LYS A 135 -8.17 11.51 6.39
C LYS A 135 -9.55 11.14 6.87
N LYS A 136 -10.57 11.35 6.04
CA LYS A 136 -11.95 10.98 6.39
C LYS A 136 -12.11 9.46 6.61
N ALA A 137 -11.52 8.61 5.78
CA ALA A 137 -11.61 7.15 5.93
C ALA A 137 -10.94 6.69 7.22
N TRP A 138 -9.77 7.25 7.53
CA TRP A 138 -9.07 7.04 8.80
C TRP A 138 -9.90 7.49 10.02
N GLN A 139 -10.54 8.67 9.97
CA GLN A 139 -11.40 9.16 11.04
C GLN A 139 -12.63 8.27 11.25
N ASP A 140 -13.35 7.97 10.17
CA ASP A 140 -14.57 7.17 10.21
C ASP A 140 -14.30 5.74 10.72
N SER A 141 -13.12 5.19 10.44
CA SER A 141 -12.72 3.85 10.87
C SER A 141 -12.12 3.80 12.28
N GLY A 142 -11.87 4.93 12.93
CA GLY A 142 -11.17 5.00 14.22
C GLY A 142 -9.68 4.68 14.16
N GLY A 143 -9.05 4.87 12.99
CA GLY A 143 -7.61 4.74 12.79
C GLY A 143 -7.00 3.34 12.92
N PHE A 144 -5.67 3.30 12.99
CA PHE A 144 -4.87 2.08 13.10
C PHE A 144 -4.77 1.61 14.56
N ASP A 145 -4.81 0.30 14.78
CA ASP A 145 -4.55 -0.27 16.10
C ASP A 145 -3.05 -0.21 16.43
N SER A 146 -2.72 -0.04 17.71
CA SER A 146 -1.34 -0.13 18.20
C SER A 146 -0.76 -1.51 17.90
N GLY A 147 0.47 -1.56 17.41
CA GLY A 147 1.14 -2.82 17.07
C GLY A 147 2.15 -2.69 15.93
N PHE A 148 2.65 -3.84 15.48
CA PHE A 148 3.55 -3.93 14.33
C PHE A 148 3.01 -4.90 13.27
N PHE A 149 2.74 -6.15 13.65
CA PHE A 149 2.17 -7.14 12.74
C PHE A 149 0.65 -7.03 12.64
N GLY A 150 0.11 -7.08 11.41
CA GLY A 150 -1.33 -7.11 11.14
C GLY A 150 -2.05 -5.78 11.35
N VAL A 151 -1.36 -4.70 11.70
CA VAL A 151 -1.97 -3.36 11.89
C VAL A 151 -2.69 -2.88 10.62
N ASP A 152 -2.12 -3.21 9.48
CA ASP A 152 -2.62 -2.98 8.14
C ASP A 152 -3.86 -3.85 7.86
N ASN A 153 -3.82 -5.13 8.21
CA ASN A 153 -4.97 -6.03 8.13
C ASN A 153 -6.18 -5.54 8.96
N TYR A 154 -5.94 -5.10 10.19
CA TYR A 154 -7.00 -4.56 11.04
C TYR A 154 -7.57 -3.25 10.50
N TYR A 155 -6.72 -2.38 9.95
CA TYR A 155 -7.17 -1.14 9.31
C TYR A 155 -8.06 -1.42 8.08
N PHE A 156 -7.67 -2.38 7.23
CA PHE A 156 -8.50 -2.84 6.11
C PHE A 156 -9.90 -3.28 6.58
N ASP A 157 -9.99 -4.02 7.68
CA ASP A 157 -11.27 -4.47 8.23
C ASP A 157 -12.12 -3.33 8.80
N LYS A 158 -11.49 -2.38 9.50
CA LYS A 158 -12.20 -1.23 10.05
C LYS A 158 -12.77 -0.35 8.94
N LEU A 159 -12.01 -0.14 7.87
CA LEU A 159 -12.48 0.54 6.66
C LEU A 159 -13.66 -0.19 6.01
N THR A 160 -13.56 -1.52 5.85
CA THR A 160 -14.64 -2.35 5.30
C THR A 160 -15.92 -2.21 6.14
N ARG A 161 -15.80 -2.31 7.47
CA ARG A 161 -16.93 -2.16 8.40
C ARG A 161 -17.53 -0.76 8.40
N SER A 162 -16.73 0.24 8.04
CA SER A 162 -17.16 1.64 7.89
C SER A 162 -17.76 1.93 6.50
N GLY A 163 -17.94 0.91 5.66
CA GLY A 163 -18.60 1.03 4.35
C GLY A 163 -17.69 1.47 3.20
N TYR A 164 -16.38 1.52 3.41
CA TYR A 164 -15.42 1.89 2.38
C TYR A 164 -15.07 0.73 1.45
N ASN A 165 -14.67 1.08 0.22
CA ASN A 165 -14.24 0.13 -0.79
C ASN A 165 -12.72 0.11 -0.94
N HIS A 166 -12.18 -1.05 -1.33
CA HIS A 166 -10.75 -1.27 -1.52
C HIS A 166 -10.45 -1.54 -2.98
N TYR A 167 -9.30 -1.07 -3.45
CA TYR A 167 -8.95 -1.10 -4.86
C TYR A 167 -7.50 -1.47 -5.10
N VAL A 168 -7.27 -2.27 -6.14
CA VAL A 168 -5.93 -2.58 -6.66
C VAL A 168 -5.74 -1.90 -8.01
N LEU A 169 -4.54 -1.37 -8.23
CA LEU A 169 -4.07 -0.83 -9.50
C LEU A 169 -3.18 -1.90 -10.18
N PRO A 170 -3.73 -2.81 -11.00
CA PRO A 170 -2.97 -3.92 -11.59
C PRO A 170 -1.83 -3.48 -12.52
N GLY A 171 -1.90 -2.27 -13.08
CA GLY A 171 -0.81 -1.67 -13.88
C GLY A 171 0.31 -1.06 -13.04
N MET A 172 0.11 -0.89 -11.74
CA MET A 172 1.10 -0.33 -10.82
C MET A 172 1.84 -1.46 -10.11
N TYR A 173 2.96 -1.87 -10.70
CA TYR A 173 3.85 -2.83 -10.09
C TYR A 173 4.90 -2.14 -9.21
N LEU A 174 5.02 -2.59 -7.96
CA LEU A 174 6.03 -2.16 -7.00
C LEU A 174 6.95 -3.32 -6.67
N TYR A 175 8.26 -3.08 -6.73
CA TYR A 175 9.24 -4.08 -6.35
C TYR A 175 9.48 -4.03 -4.84
N HIS A 176 9.21 -5.15 -4.16
CA HIS A 176 9.43 -5.29 -2.73
C HIS A 176 10.74 -6.04 -2.48
N LEU A 177 11.69 -5.38 -1.80
CA LEU A 177 13.06 -5.86 -1.55
C LEU A 177 13.13 -6.99 -0.50
N TYR A 178 11.99 -7.53 -0.05
CA TYR A 178 11.87 -8.48 1.05
C TYR A 178 12.89 -9.64 1.03
N ALA A 179 13.23 -10.18 -0.15
CA ALA A 179 14.19 -11.27 -0.26
C ALA A 179 15.66 -10.86 -0.05
N LEU A 180 15.98 -9.58 -0.26
CA LEU A 180 17.32 -9.03 -0.08
C LEU A 180 17.61 -8.63 1.37
N LYS A 181 16.59 -8.59 2.26
CA LYS A 181 16.80 -8.38 3.70
C LYS A 181 17.81 -9.37 4.29
N LYS A 182 17.87 -10.59 3.76
CA LYS A 182 18.84 -11.61 4.20
C LYS A 182 20.29 -11.20 4.01
N LEU A 183 20.60 -10.33 3.04
CA LEU A 183 21.96 -9.83 2.79
C LEU A 183 22.45 -8.86 3.88
N TRP A 184 21.54 -8.23 4.62
CA TRP A 184 21.88 -7.33 5.72
C TRP A 184 22.21 -8.08 7.02
N PHE A 185 21.76 -9.32 7.13
CA PHE A 185 21.95 -10.17 8.31
C PHE A 185 22.95 -11.32 8.06
N SER A 186 23.57 -11.37 6.87
CA SER A 186 24.62 -12.32 6.49
C SER A 186 26.01 -11.71 6.67
#